data_AF-A0A6G1SJ78-F1
#
_entry.id   AF-A0A6G1SJ78-F1
#
_cell.length_a   1.000
_cell.length_b   1.000
_cell.length_c   1.000
_cell.angle_alpha   90.00
_cell.angle_beta   90.00
_cell.angle_gamma   90.00
#
_symmetry.space_group_name_H-M   'P 1'
#
loop_
_entity.id
_entity.type
_entity.pdbx_description
1 polymer ?
#
loop_
_entity_poly.entity_id
_entity_poly.type
_entity_poly.pdbx_seq_one_letter_code
_entity_poly.pdbx_strand_id
1 'polypeptide(L)'
;QKQQQQQQIQLQQQQQQDEHDRVFYNLMLREQRFEEAQADLRSQCEPPALCGQLRHSLLSWMLRVCEHQLCQDEIFPLATIILDNFLLVNPIVTTLSHQNQHHHRHQHQLLSSQRELEQRQLLLFAACSLLLATKLRQTPRLYIQTLIEFSRLKLPIELGRGEIIDGELLMLSMLKWDLAALVTPNEFLQELLARKCKRVVMNFLDHTPDDDDNDSDNNSNTDKHSAANDNGTNGEAVVYNQCNNQHQHSDTTDNNNNSNNKCNKLVDRVNRHTQTLLELCLMDSQLSQYSSSILAMSSMAVAINGLSKTTKSACLVLEDIVVQIYESTSKVNELELMIDVAFQIEKYVQTLLHAAND
;
A
#
# COMPACT_ATOMS: atom_id res chain seq x y z
N GLN A 1 -26.96 0.77 -37.09
CA GLN A 1 -26.48 1.79 -36.13
C GLN A 1 -26.35 1.23 -34.72
N LYS A 2 -27.42 0.83 -34.00
CA LYS A 2 -27.29 0.24 -32.64
C LYS A 2 -26.35 -0.99 -32.56
N GLN A 3 -26.45 -1.92 -33.50
CA GLN A 3 -25.54 -3.09 -33.56
C GLN A 3 -24.08 -2.70 -33.83
N GLN A 4 -23.82 -1.74 -34.72
CA GLN A 4 -22.46 -1.23 -34.97
C GLN A 4 -21.88 -0.52 -33.75
N GLN A 5 -22.70 0.24 -33.02
CA GLN A 5 -22.28 0.92 -31.80
C GLN A 5 -21.95 -0.10 -30.68
N GLN A 6 -22.75 -1.16 -30.52
CA GLN A 6 -22.44 -2.27 -29.62
C GLN A 6 -21.14 -2.99 -29.99
N GLN A 7 -20.91 -3.23 -31.28
CA GLN A 7 -19.67 -3.86 -31.77
C GLN A 7 -18.44 -2.99 -31.49
N GLN A 8 -18.53 -1.68 -31.69
CA GLN A 8 -17.44 -0.75 -31.36
C GLN A 8 -17.14 -0.72 -29.86
N ILE A 9 -18.17 -0.73 -29.02
CA ILE A 9 -18.00 -0.80 -27.56
C ILE A 9 -17.33 -2.11 -27.15
N GLN A 10 -17.75 -3.25 -27.71
CA GLN A 10 -17.10 -4.54 -27.44
C GLN A 10 -15.64 -4.57 -27.87
N LEU A 11 -15.33 -4.06 -29.06
CA LEU A 11 -13.94 -3.97 -29.54
C LEU A 11 -13.09 -3.08 -28.63
N GLN A 12 -13.63 -1.94 -28.17
CA GLN A 12 -12.91 -1.05 -27.27
C GLN A 12 -12.69 -1.68 -25.89
N GLN A 13 -13.68 -2.42 -25.37
CA GLN A 13 -13.54 -3.19 -24.13
C GLN A 13 -12.52 -4.32 -24.27
N GLN A 14 -12.49 -5.01 -25.41
CA GLN A 14 -11.54 -6.08 -25.69
C GLN A 14 -10.11 -5.55 -25.82
N GLN A 15 -9.90 -4.43 -26.52
CA GLN A 15 -8.59 -3.78 -26.62
C GLN A 15 -8.07 -3.32 -25.25
N GLN A 16 -8.94 -2.78 -24.40
CA GLN A 16 -8.59 -2.40 -23.03
C GLN A 16 -8.26 -3.63 -22.17
N GLN A 17 -8.99 -4.73 -22.32
CA GLN A 17 -8.69 -5.98 -21.61
C GLN A 17 -7.31 -6.53 -22.02
N ASP A 18 -7.02 -6.57 -23.33
CA ASP A 18 -5.75 -7.06 -23.86
C ASP A 18 -4.54 -6.20 -23.42
N GLU A 19 -4.74 -4.91 -23.20
CA GLU A 19 -3.70 -3.99 -22.70
C GLU A 19 -3.40 -4.24 -21.22
N HIS A 20 -4.43 -4.36 -20.39
CA HIS A 20 -4.33 -4.63 -18.94
C HIS A 20 -3.69 -6.00 -18.67
N ASP A 21 -4.06 -7.02 -19.47
CA ASP A 21 -3.43 -8.33 -19.40
C ASP A 21 -1.94 -8.31 -19.76
N ARG A 22 -1.51 -7.40 -20.65
CA ARG A 22 -0.08 -7.17 -20.93
C ARG A 22 0.62 -6.43 -19.80
N VAL A 23 -0.02 -5.42 -19.20
CA VAL A 23 0.56 -4.66 -18.07
C VAL A 23 0.81 -5.60 -16.90
N PHE A 24 -0.19 -6.38 -16.49
CA PHE A 24 -0.04 -7.38 -15.43
C PHE A 24 1.05 -8.40 -15.76
N TYR A 25 1.08 -8.93 -16.98
CA TYR A 25 2.12 -9.87 -17.40
C TYR A 25 3.52 -9.25 -17.36
N ASN A 26 3.67 -7.98 -17.74
CA ASN A 26 4.94 -7.28 -17.69
C ASN A 26 5.40 -7.01 -16.24
N LEU A 27 4.48 -6.76 -15.31
CA LEU A 27 4.79 -6.66 -13.88
C LEU A 27 5.29 -8.00 -13.35
N MET A 28 4.61 -9.10 -13.64
CA MET A 28 5.05 -10.45 -13.28
C MET A 28 6.43 -10.79 -13.87
N LEU A 29 6.66 -10.47 -15.14
CA LEU A 29 7.94 -10.74 -15.79
C LEU A 29 9.09 -9.92 -15.17
N ARG A 30 8.81 -8.70 -14.69
CA ARG A 30 9.80 -7.88 -13.96
C ARG A 30 10.11 -8.48 -12.60
N GLU A 31 9.09 -8.89 -11.86
CA GLU A 31 9.25 -9.58 -10.57
C GLU A 31 10.09 -10.86 -10.72
N GLN A 32 9.75 -11.72 -11.66
CA GLN A 32 10.48 -12.97 -11.93
C GLN A 32 11.96 -12.71 -12.25
N ARG A 33 12.26 -11.75 -13.14
CA ARG A 33 13.65 -11.41 -13.50
C ARG A 33 14.43 -10.89 -12.30
N PHE A 34 13.77 -10.14 -11.42
CA PHE A 34 14.39 -9.63 -10.22
C PHE A 34 14.71 -10.75 -9.23
N GLU A 35 13.78 -11.69 -9.03
CA GLU A 35 13.98 -12.86 -8.18
C GLU A 35 15.09 -13.77 -8.70
N GLU A 36 15.13 -14.04 -10.01
CA GLU A 36 16.22 -14.79 -10.67
C GLU A 36 17.58 -14.12 -10.46
N ALA A 37 17.65 -12.78 -10.57
CA ALA A 37 18.86 -12.02 -10.34
C ALA A 37 19.34 -12.03 -8.87
N GLN A 38 18.44 -12.30 -7.92
CA GLN A 38 18.72 -12.33 -6.49
C GLN A 38 18.77 -13.74 -5.87
N ALA A 39 18.46 -14.78 -6.63
CA ALA A 39 18.35 -16.16 -6.14
C ALA A 39 19.63 -16.62 -5.43
N ASP A 40 20.80 -16.32 -6.02
CA ASP A 40 22.09 -16.69 -5.45
C ASP A 40 22.34 -16.02 -4.09
N LEU A 41 22.01 -14.73 -3.95
CA LEU A 41 22.17 -14.01 -2.68
C LEU A 41 21.18 -14.50 -1.61
N ARG A 42 19.91 -14.72 -1.99
CA ARG A 42 18.87 -15.22 -1.05
C ARG A 42 19.19 -16.63 -0.56
N SER A 43 19.78 -17.48 -1.41
CA SER A 43 20.18 -18.85 -1.02
C SER A 43 21.36 -18.90 -0.03
N GLN A 44 22.18 -17.86 0.03
CA GLN A 44 23.37 -17.78 0.90
C GLN A 44 23.08 -17.10 2.24
N CYS A 45 21.95 -16.39 2.36
CA CYS A 45 21.53 -15.67 3.56
C CYS A 45 20.36 -16.38 4.26
N GLU A 46 20.60 -16.96 5.44
CA GLU A 46 19.56 -17.25 6.45
C GLU A 46 19.86 -16.37 7.68
N PRO A 47 18.91 -15.75 8.43
CA PRO A 47 17.47 -15.42 8.24
C PRO A 47 17.26 -14.04 7.57
N PRO A 48 16.03 -13.44 7.51
CA PRO A 48 15.85 -12.07 7.02
C PRO A 48 16.75 -11.08 7.76
N ALA A 49 17.42 -10.21 6.98
CA ALA A 49 18.37 -9.20 7.44
C ALA A 49 17.85 -8.31 8.58
N LEU A 50 16.54 -8.07 8.61
CA LEU A 50 15.82 -7.41 9.69
C LEU A 50 14.73 -8.33 10.23
N CYS A 51 14.78 -8.64 11.52
CA CYS A 51 13.79 -9.49 12.17
C CYS A 51 13.19 -8.87 13.44
N GLY A 52 11.96 -9.28 13.77
CA GLY A 52 11.27 -8.94 15.01
C GLY A 52 11.09 -7.45 15.26
N GLN A 53 11.33 -7.03 16.51
CA GLN A 53 11.06 -5.68 16.99
C GLN A 53 11.88 -4.59 16.27
N LEU A 54 13.06 -4.92 15.76
CA LEU A 54 13.91 -3.98 15.05
C LEU A 54 13.28 -3.58 13.72
N ARG A 55 12.81 -4.56 12.94
CA ARG A 55 12.06 -4.34 11.70
C ARG A 55 10.83 -3.49 11.96
N HIS A 56 9.99 -3.93 12.90
CA HIS A 56 8.75 -3.23 13.25
C HIS A 56 9.02 -1.78 13.67
N SER A 57 9.99 -1.54 14.55
CA SER A 57 10.36 -0.19 14.97
C SER A 57 10.81 0.66 13.79
N LEU A 58 11.72 0.15 12.95
CA LEU A 58 12.29 0.89 11.83
C LEU A 58 11.24 1.22 10.76
N LEU A 59 10.46 0.23 10.34
CA LEU A 59 9.43 0.40 9.34
C LEU A 59 8.25 1.23 9.86
N SER A 60 7.87 1.11 11.14
CA SER A 60 6.90 2.02 11.76
C SER A 60 7.35 3.47 11.72
N TRP A 61 8.66 3.74 11.89
CA TRP A 61 9.18 5.09 11.68
C TRP A 61 9.06 5.53 10.23
N MET A 62 9.40 4.66 9.26
CA MET A 62 9.26 4.99 7.84
C MET A 62 7.81 5.28 7.46
N LEU A 63 6.86 4.48 7.95
CA LEU A 63 5.43 4.67 7.71
C LEU A 63 4.95 6.00 8.30
N ARG A 64 5.31 6.33 9.54
CA ARG A 64 4.97 7.61 10.17
C ARG A 64 5.52 8.83 9.42
N VAL A 65 6.71 8.71 8.84
CA VAL A 65 7.28 9.76 7.97
C VAL A 65 6.42 9.93 6.72
N CYS A 66 6.04 8.81 6.07
CA CYS A 66 5.15 8.84 4.90
C CYS A 66 3.79 9.45 5.20
N GLU A 67 3.14 9.05 6.30
CA GLU A 67 1.84 9.59 6.72
C GLU A 67 1.90 11.10 6.97
N HIS A 68 2.89 11.56 7.74
CA HIS A 68 3.01 12.97 8.07
C HIS A 68 3.37 13.84 6.85
N GLN A 69 4.06 13.27 5.86
CA GLN A 69 4.42 13.98 4.63
C GLN A 69 3.38 13.77 3.52
N LEU A 70 2.27 13.07 3.81
CA LEU A 70 1.22 12.74 2.86
C LEU A 70 1.79 12.09 1.59
N CYS A 71 2.73 11.17 1.77
CA CYS A 71 3.30 10.42 0.67
C CYS A 71 2.24 9.54 -0.01
N GLN A 72 2.42 9.26 -1.30
CA GLN A 72 1.61 8.30 -2.02
C GLN A 72 1.73 6.91 -1.38
N ASP A 73 0.66 6.12 -1.43
CA ASP A 73 0.57 4.80 -0.79
C ASP A 73 1.67 3.82 -1.24
N GLU A 74 2.25 4.02 -2.44
CA GLU A 74 3.34 3.20 -2.99
C GLU A 74 4.73 3.50 -2.39
N ILE A 75 4.91 4.66 -1.75
CA ILE A 75 6.23 5.12 -1.29
C ILE A 75 6.75 4.26 -0.15
N PHE A 76 5.90 3.93 0.82
CA PHE A 76 6.30 3.10 1.95
C PHE A 76 6.66 1.67 1.51
N PRO A 77 5.83 0.96 0.72
CA PRO A 77 6.18 -0.34 0.15
C PRO A 77 7.48 -0.32 -0.65
N LEU A 78 7.65 0.66 -1.55
CA LEU A 78 8.86 0.78 -2.35
C LEU A 78 10.10 1.01 -1.49
N ALA A 79 10.03 1.93 -0.52
CA ALA A 79 11.15 2.23 0.38
C ALA A 79 11.52 1.02 1.25
N THR A 80 10.54 0.22 1.66
CA THR A 80 10.75 -1.02 2.43
C THR A 80 11.49 -2.06 1.58
N ILE A 81 11.03 -2.28 0.34
CA ILE A 81 11.68 -3.21 -0.59
C ILE A 81 13.10 -2.73 -0.93
N ILE A 82 13.32 -1.44 -1.17
CA ILE A 82 14.66 -0.87 -1.40
C ILE A 82 15.58 -1.15 -0.20
N LEU A 83 15.08 -0.95 1.02
CA LEU A 83 15.84 -1.18 2.25
C LEU A 83 16.19 -2.65 2.43
N ASP A 84 15.22 -3.56 2.28
CA ASP A 84 15.43 -4.99 2.46
C ASP A 84 16.45 -5.54 1.45
N ASN A 85 16.35 -5.11 0.19
CA ASN A 85 17.31 -5.49 -0.85
C ASN A 85 18.71 -4.94 -0.58
N PHE A 86 18.82 -3.70 -0.10
CA PHE A 86 20.12 -3.14 0.25
C PHE A 86 20.77 -3.92 1.40
N LEU A 87 19.99 -4.26 2.43
CA LEU A 87 20.48 -5.01 3.58
C LEU A 87 20.84 -6.47 3.23
N LEU A 88 20.17 -7.05 2.23
CA LEU A 88 20.53 -8.36 1.68
C LEU A 88 21.92 -8.34 1.03
N VAL A 89 22.25 -7.28 0.28
CA VAL A 89 23.58 -7.13 -0.37
C VAL A 89 24.65 -6.70 0.64
N ASN A 90 24.26 -6.05 1.75
CA ASN A 90 25.18 -5.51 2.76
C ASN A 90 24.94 -6.06 4.18
N PRO A 91 25.28 -7.33 4.45
CA PRO A 91 25.08 -7.98 5.75
C PRO A 91 26.01 -7.44 6.87
N ILE A 92 27.00 -6.60 6.54
CA ILE A 92 27.89 -6.01 7.56
C ILE A 92 27.09 -5.13 8.53
N VAL A 93 26.01 -4.50 8.06
CA VAL A 93 25.09 -3.70 8.88
C VAL A 93 24.27 -4.57 9.84
N THR A 94 24.09 -5.87 9.55
CA THR A 94 23.22 -6.79 10.33
C THR A 94 24.00 -7.74 11.23
N THR A 95 25.24 -8.11 10.88
CA THR A 95 26.08 -9.07 11.64
C THR A 95 26.40 -8.67 13.08
N LEU A 96 26.31 -7.38 13.44
CA LEU A 96 26.51 -6.94 14.82
C LEU A 96 25.33 -7.30 15.76
N SER A 97 24.16 -7.65 15.20
CA SER A 97 22.97 -8.03 15.99
C SER A 97 22.99 -9.49 16.48
N HIS A 98 23.64 -10.41 15.75
CA HIS A 98 23.63 -11.85 16.07
C HIS A 98 24.74 -12.31 17.03
N GLN A 99 25.90 -11.63 17.10
CA GLN A 99 26.98 -12.04 18.01
C GLN A 99 26.67 -11.76 19.50
N ASN A 100 25.64 -10.96 19.79
CA ASN A 100 25.38 -10.47 21.14
C ASN A 100 24.41 -11.33 21.98
N GLN A 101 23.81 -12.40 21.43
CA GLN A 101 22.89 -13.27 22.20
C GLN A 101 23.60 -14.27 23.13
N HIS A 102 24.89 -14.58 22.92
CA HIS A 102 25.61 -15.58 23.71
C HIS A 102 26.48 -15.05 24.86
N HIS A 103 26.69 -13.73 25.01
CA HIS A 103 27.63 -13.16 26.00
C HIS A 103 26.97 -12.44 27.20
N HIS A 104 25.70 -12.70 27.48
CA HIS A 104 24.99 -12.08 28.62
C HIS A 104 25.60 -12.48 29.98
N ARG A 105 26.38 -11.56 30.58
CA ARG A 105 26.07 -11.05 31.94
C ARG A 105 26.93 -9.91 32.51
N HIS A 106 28.03 -9.45 31.89
CA HIS A 106 28.95 -8.52 32.60
C HIS A 106 29.39 -7.21 31.93
N GLN A 107 28.75 -6.72 30.84
CA GLN A 107 29.25 -5.49 30.19
C GLN A 107 28.16 -4.49 29.74
N HIS A 108 27.27 -4.10 30.65
CA HIS A 108 26.05 -3.32 30.35
C HIS A 108 26.25 -1.88 29.80
N GLN A 109 27.45 -1.30 29.84
CA GLN A 109 27.67 0.12 29.50
C GLN A 109 28.41 0.37 28.16
N LEU A 110 29.13 -0.62 27.63
CA LEU A 110 29.75 -0.55 26.28
C LEU A 110 28.81 -1.10 25.20
N LEU A 111 27.85 -1.96 25.60
CA LEU A 111 26.84 -2.53 24.71
C LEU A 111 25.71 -1.54 24.33
N SER A 112 25.51 -0.45 25.09
CA SER A 112 24.51 0.58 24.74
C SER A 112 24.98 1.44 23.58
N SER A 113 26.23 1.92 23.61
CA SER A 113 26.80 2.76 22.54
C SER A 113 26.94 2.00 21.22
N GLN A 114 27.24 0.70 21.26
CA GLN A 114 27.33 -0.14 20.05
C GLN A 114 25.95 -0.32 19.39
N ARG A 115 24.90 -0.60 20.19
CA ARG A 115 23.52 -0.71 19.67
C ARG A 115 22.96 0.60 19.15
N GLU A 116 23.30 1.72 19.77
CA GLU A 116 22.92 3.05 19.29
C GLU A 116 23.53 3.35 17.91
N LEU A 117 24.77 2.93 17.67
CA LEU A 117 25.43 3.11 16.37
C LEU A 117 24.79 2.26 15.27
N GLU A 118 24.44 1.00 15.57
CA GLU A 118 23.73 0.11 14.65
C GLU A 118 22.34 0.66 14.29
N GLN A 119 21.57 1.11 15.29
CA GLN A 119 20.26 1.72 15.06
C GLN A 119 20.36 3.00 14.24
N ARG A 120 21.40 3.81 14.45
CA ARG A 120 21.67 5.00 13.66
C ARG A 120 21.97 4.66 12.20
N GLN A 121 22.80 3.66 11.95
CA GLN A 121 23.11 3.21 10.59
C GLN A 121 21.87 2.68 9.87
N LEU A 122 21.06 1.86 10.54
CA LEU A 122 19.81 1.37 9.98
C LEU A 122 18.81 2.50 9.69
N LEU A 123 18.71 3.48 10.58
CA LEU A 123 17.87 4.65 10.36
C LEU A 123 18.36 5.52 9.20
N LEU A 124 19.67 5.68 9.05
CA LEU A 124 20.27 6.38 7.92
C LEU A 124 19.84 5.72 6.60
N PHE A 125 19.96 4.40 6.49
CA PHE A 125 19.56 3.68 5.27
C PHE A 125 18.04 3.67 5.05
N ALA A 126 17.24 3.62 6.11
CA ALA A 126 15.78 3.80 6.02
C ALA A 126 15.39 5.20 5.54
N ALA A 127 16.10 6.25 5.97
CA ALA A 127 15.89 7.60 5.47
C ALA A 127 16.30 7.72 3.99
N CYS A 128 17.41 7.11 3.60
CA CYS A 128 17.88 7.08 2.22
C CYS A 128 16.90 6.30 1.31
N SER A 129 16.33 5.19 1.78
CA SER A 129 15.35 4.42 1.01
C SER A 129 14.06 5.21 0.75
N LEU A 130 13.57 5.98 1.74
CA LEU A 130 12.45 6.91 1.55
C LEU A 130 12.77 8.03 0.54
N LEU A 131 13.99 8.58 0.60
CA LEU A 131 14.42 9.61 -0.34
C LEU A 131 14.47 9.07 -1.77
N LEU A 132 15.01 7.85 -1.95
CA LEU A 132 15.05 7.16 -3.24
C LEU A 132 13.64 6.84 -3.75
N ALA A 133 12.77 6.28 -2.91
CA ALA A 133 11.40 5.95 -3.30
C ALA A 133 10.62 7.19 -3.76
N THR A 134 10.72 8.31 -3.03
CA THR A 134 10.05 9.55 -3.43
C THR A 134 10.67 10.19 -4.65
N LYS A 135 11.99 10.08 -4.86
CA LYS A 135 12.65 10.49 -6.10
C LYS A 135 12.13 9.73 -7.33
N LEU A 136 11.73 8.47 -7.17
CA LEU A 136 11.27 7.61 -8.26
C LEU A 136 9.78 7.77 -8.58
N ARG A 137 8.92 7.90 -7.55
CA ARG A 137 7.46 7.73 -7.73
C ARG A 137 6.60 8.93 -7.30
N GLN A 138 7.18 9.98 -6.72
CA GLN A 138 6.38 11.10 -6.20
C GLN A 138 6.93 12.49 -6.56
N THR A 139 6.00 13.41 -6.81
CA THR A 139 6.25 14.85 -6.85
C THR A 139 5.24 15.58 -5.94
N PRO A 140 5.65 16.41 -4.96
CA PRO A 140 7.03 16.75 -4.58
C PRO A 140 7.74 15.63 -3.80
N ARG A 141 9.07 15.61 -3.89
CA ARG A 141 9.92 14.64 -3.18
C ARG A 141 10.09 15.02 -1.71
N LEU A 142 10.47 14.05 -0.88
CA LEU A 142 10.87 14.34 0.50
C LEU A 142 12.14 15.20 0.54
N TYR A 143 12.14 16.17 1.46
CA TYR A 143 13.31 16.99 1.72
C TYR A 143 14.21 16.30 2.73
N ILE A 144 15.53 16.41 2.53
CA ILE A 144 16.52 15.88 3.48
C ILE A 144 16.32 16.49 4.87
N GLN A 145 15.96 17.77 4.94
CA GLN A 145 15.71 18.47 6.20
C GLN A 145 14.59 17.81 7.01
N THR A 146 13.50 17.42 6.35
CA THR A 146 12.40 16.67 6.97
C THR A 146 12.91 15.36 7.58
N LEU A 147 13.70 14.58 6.83
CA LEU A 147 14.23 13.30 7.33
C LEU A 147 15.14 13.49 8.55
N ILE A 148 15.95 14.55 8.58
CA ILE A 148 16.77 14.90 9.74
C ILE A 148 15.88 15.21 10.96
N GLU A 149 14.83 16.02 10.78
CA GLU A 149 13.89 16.36 11.85
C GLU A 149 13.17 15.12 12.42
N PHE A 150 12.70 14.23 11.56
CA PHE A 150 12.08 12.97 11.99
C PHE A 150 13.06 11.99 12.65
N SER A 151 14.34 12.03 12.27
CA SER A 151 15.36 11.17 12.89
C SER A 151 15.68 11.59 14.32
N ARG A 152 15.64 12.90 14.64
CA ARG A 152 15.84 13.45 16.00
C ARG A 152 14.81 12.95 17.00
N LEU A 153 13.60 12.63 16.55
CA LEU A 153 12.54 12.09 17.40
C LEU A 153 12.83 10.66 17.86
N LYS A 154 13.75 9.96 17.19
CA LYS A 154 14.04 8.55 17.42
C LYS A 154 15.45 8.28 17.91
N LEU A 155 16.42 9.17 17.64
CA LEU A 155 17.82 9.01 18.01
C LEU A 155 18.35 10.18 18.85
N PRO A 156 19.27 9.92 19.79
CA PRO A 156 20.03 10.97 20.49
C PRO A 156 21.10 11.62 19.59
N ILE A 157 21.53 10.94 18.52
CA ILE A 157 22.57 11.40 17.58
C ILE A 157 21.91 11.75 16.25
N GLU A 158 22.06 13.00 15.82
CA GLU A 158 21.46 13.51 14.59
C GLU A 158 22.11 12.88 13.33
N LEU A 159 21.31 12.73 12.29
CA LEU A 159 21.79 12.42 10.94
C LEU A 159 22.32 13.69 10.27
N GLY A 160 23.55 13.64 9.77
CA GLY A 160 24.12 14.72 8.98
C GLY A 160 23.58 14.74 7.56
N ARG A 161 23.40 15.94 7.00
CA ARG A 161 22.99 16.10 5.59
C ARG A 161 23.96 15.42 4.62
N GLY A 162 25.26 15.52 4.86
CA GLY A 162 26.28 14.87 4.03
C GLY A 162 26.16 13.34 4.07
N GLU A 163 25.95 12.78 5.26
CA GLU A 163 25.80 11.32 5.42
C GLU A 163 24.59 10.76 4.68
N ILE A 164 23.47 11.50 4.61
CA ILE A 164 22.28 11.08 3.84
C ILE A 164 22.58 11.08 2.33
N ILE A 165 23.33 12.07 1.83
CA ILE A 165 23.71 12.13 0.42
C ILE A 165 24.69 11.01 0.07
N ASP A 166 25.69 10.78 0.93
CA ASP A 166 26.67 9.70 0.75
C ASP A 166 25.98 8.33 0.86
N GLY A 167 25.04 8.19 1.78
CA GLY A 167 24.21 7.00 1.96
C GLY A 167 23.32 6.71 0.75
N GLU A 168 22.71 7.74 0.15
CA GLU A 168 21.94 7.60 -1.09
C GLU A 168 22.81 7.05 -2.22
N LEU A 169 24.00 7.62 -2.42
CA LEU A 169 24.94 7.18 -3.45
C LEU A 169 25.45 5.74 -3.17
N LEU A 170 25.70 5.41 -1.91
CA LEU A 170 26.07 4.06 -1.50
C LEU A 170 24.95 3.06 -1.84
N MET A 171 23.70 3.35 -1.48
CA MET A 171 22.56 2.48 -1.80
C MET A 171 22.41 2.28 -3.32
N LEU A 172 22.50 3.36 -4.09
CA LEU A 172 22.42 3.30 -5.56
C LEU A 172 23.54 2.45 -6.17
N SER A 173 24.77 2.61 -5.69
CA SER A 173 25.91 1.83 -6.20
C SER A 173 25.81 0.34 -5.84
N MET A 174 25.38 0.02 -4.61
CA MET A 174 25.19 -1.36 -4.16
C MET A 174 24.02 -2.05 -4.87
N LEU A 175 22.95 -1.32 -5.18
CA LEU A 175 21.79 -1.82 -5.93
C LEU A 175 21.97 -1.71 -7.46
N LYS A 176 23.17 -1.38 -7.93
CA LYS A 176 23.51 -1.26 -9.37
C LYS A 176 22.58 -0.33 -10.16
N TRP A 177 21.99 0.66 -9.48
CA TRP A 177 21.00 1.59 -10.05
C TRP A 177 19.72 0.92 -10.61
N ASP A 178 19.50 -0.37 -10.36
CA ASP A 178 18.37 -1.13 -10.90
C ASP A 178 17.12 -1.05 -10.01
N LEU A 179 16.82 0.15 -9.51
CA LEU A 179 15.66 0.41 -8.66
C LEU A 179 14.34 0.30 -9.45
N ALA A 180 14.40 0.47 -10.77
CA ALA A 180 13.24 0.33 -11.64
C ALA A 180 12.82 -1.14 -11.81
N ALA A 181 13.70 -2.11 -11.55
CA ALA A 181 13.30 -3.52 -11.55
C ALA A 181 12.43 -3.90 -10.33
N LEU A 182 12.47 -3.10 -9.25
CA LEU A 182 11.67 -3.33 -8.05
C LEU A 182 10.18 -3.10 -8.36
N VAL A 183 9.39 -4.15 -8.19
CA VAL A 183 7.93 -4.13 -8.29
C VAL A 183 7.36 -4.13 -6.88
N THR A 184 6.37 -3.29 -6.64
CA THR A 184 5.68 -3.23 -5.34
C THR A 184 4.36 -4.01 -5.36
N PRO A 185 3.87 -4.52 -4.22
CA PRO A 185 2.54 -5.13 -4.15
C PRO A 185 1.42 -4.18 -4.58
N ASN A 186 1.60 -2.87 -4.35
CA ASN A 186 0.63 -1.84 -4.75
C ASN A 186 0.47 -1.72 -6.28
N GLU A 187 1.55 -1.93 -7.05
CA GLU A 187 1.46 -1.94 -8.52
C GLU A 187 0.56 -3.10 -9.01
N PHE A 188 0.66 -4.27 -8.36
CA PHE A 188 -0.25 -5.37 -8.64
C PHE A 188 -1.67 -5.08 -8.17
N LEU A 189 -1.83 -4.48 -6.99
CA LEU A 189 -3.15 -4.13 -6.44
C LEU A 189 -3.94 -3.19 -7.37
N GLN A 190 -3.27 -2.17 -7.92
CA GLN A 190 -3.91 -1.24 -8.86
C GLN A 190 -4.42 -1.97 -10.11
N GLU A 191 -3.63 -2.86 -10.67
CA GLU A 191 -4.00 -3.64 -11.86
C GLU A 191 -5.13 -4.65 -11.57
N LEU A 192 -5.08 -5.30 -10.40
CA LEU A 192 -6.11 -6.23 -9.93
C LEU A 192 -7.47 -5.54 -9.75
N LEU A 193 -7.48 -4.38 -9.09
CA LEU A 193 -8.71 -3.62 -8.82
C LEU A 193 -9.23 -2.87 -10.03
N ALA A 194 -8.35 -2.41 -10.92
CA ALA A 194 -8.74 -1.65 -12.10
C ALA A 194 -9.76 -2.43 -12.95
N ARG A 195 -9.50 -3.72 -13.21
CA ARG A 195 -10.37 -4.53 -14.09
C ARG A 195 -10.45 -6.02 -13.78
N LYS A 196 -9.35 -6.68 -13.42
CA LYS A 196 -9.31 -8.15 -13.34
C LYS A 196 -10.25 -8.73 -12.30
N CYS A 197 -10.24 -8.15 -11.11
CA CYS A 197 -10.99 -8.65 -9.96
C CYS A 197 -12.20 -7.81 -9.61
N LYS A 198 -12.55 -6.78 -10.42
CA LYS A 198 -13.76 -5.99 -10.20
C LYS A 198 -15.01 -6.88 -10.16
N ARG A 199 -15.09 -7.88 -11.04
CA ARG A 199 -16.18 -8.89 -11.01
C ARG A 199 -16.14 -9.74 -9.76
N VAL A 200 -14.96 -10.18 -9.32
CA VAL A 200 -14.78 -11.00 -8.12
C VAL A 200 -15.24 -10.23 -6.88
N VAL A 201 -14.81 -8.98 -6.73
CA VAL A 201 -15.24 -8.07 -5.67
C VAL A 201 -16.76 -7.91 -5.65
N MET A 202 -17.37 -7.71 -6.82
CA MET A 202 -18.83 -7.57 -6.91
C MET A 202 -19.54 -8.88 -6.58
N ASN A 203 -19.14 -10.01 -7.17
CA ASN A 203 -19.76 -11.33 -6.94
C ASN A 203 -19.90 -11.68 -5.45
N PHE A 204 -18.91 -11.31 -4.63
CA PHE A 204 -18.90 -11.64 -3.21
C PHE A 204 -19.54 -10.59 -2.30
N LEU A 205 -19.61 -9.33 -2.74
CA LEU A 205 -20.08 -8.21 -1.91
C LEU A 205 -21.42 -7.60 -2.34
N ASP A 206 -22.02 -8.01 -3.47
CA ASP A 206 -23.23 -7.35 -4.02
C ASP A 206 -24.53 -7.60 -3.26
N HIS A 207 -24.50 -8.17 -2.05
CA HIS A 207 -25.71 -8.37 -1.24
C HIS A 207 -25.53 -7.70 0.11
N THR A 208 -25.96 -6.44 0.19
CA THR A 208 -26.46 -5.89 1.45
C THR A 208 -27.83 -5.26 1.22
N PRO A 209 -28.75 -5.41 2.20
CA PRO A 209 -30.14 -4.97 2.10
C PRO A 209 -30.23 -3.46 1.86
N ASP A 210 -31.38 -3.02 1.39
CA ASP A 210 -31.83 -1.64 1.46
C ASP A 210 -31.72 -1.14 2.91
N ASP A 211 -30.57 -0.57 3.30
CA ASP A 211 -30.45 0.17 4.54
C ASP A 211 -30.73 1.63 4.23
N ASP A 212 -31.84 2.08 4.79
CA ASP A 212 -32.27 3.46 4.98
C ASP A 212 -31.08 4.38 5.29
N ASP A 213 -30.57 5.09 4.27
CA ASP A 213 -29.88 6.36 4.47
C ASP A 213 -30.96 7.39 4.86
N ASN A 214 -31.40 7.29 6.12
CA ASN A 214 -32.00 8.38 6.85
C ASN A 214 -30.86 9.36 7.20
N ASP A 215 -30.27 9.97 6.16
CA ASP A 215 -29.55 11.23 6.29
C ASP A 215 -30.61 12.26 6.69
N SER A 216 -30.86 12.32 8.00
CA SER A 216 -31.46 13.48 8.63
C SER A 216 -30.47 14.62 8.45
N ASP A 217 -30.63 15.34 7.34
CA ASP A 217 -30.27 16.74 7.22
C ASP A 217 -30.84 17.46 8.44
N ASN A 218 -30.03 17.59 9.49
CA ASN A 218 -30.28 18.48 10.60
C ASN A 218 -30.05 19.91 10.11
N ASN A 219 -30.98 20.36 9.27
CA ASN A 219 -31.22 21.76 9.02
C ASN A 219 -32.10 22.30 10.15
N SER A 220 -31.50 22.54 11.32
CA SER A 220 -32.13 23.36 12.35
C SER A 220 -31.91 24.84 12.02
N ASN A 221 -32.69 25.33 11.07
CA ASN A 221 -33.11 26.73 11.09
C ASN A 221 -34.06 26.92 12.28
N THR A 222 -33.59 27.59 13.32
CA THR A 222 -34.46 28.36 14.21
C THR A 222 -34.07 29.83 14.12
N ASP A 223 -34.85 30.57 13.33
CA ASP A 223 -34.95 32.02 13.41
C ASP A 223 -35.27 32.46 14.86
N LYS A 224 -34.59 33.52 15.35
CA LYS A 224 -35.21 34.79 15.75
C LYS A 224 -34.24 35.78 16.44
N HIS A 225 -34.15 36.96 15.81
CA HIS A 225 -33.99 38.32 16.35
C HIS A 225 -32.80 38.70 17.24
N SER A 226 -31.94 39.61 16.76
CA SER A 226 -32.00 41.05 17.11
C SER A 226 -30.89 41.86 16.39
N ALA A 227 -31.19 43.14 16.17
CA ALA A 227 -30.51 44.13 15.35
C ALA A 227 -29.13 44.60 15.85
N ALA A 228 -28.27 45.07 14.93
CA ALA A 228 -27.80 46.46 14.85
C ALA A 228 -26.86 46.69 13.64
N ASN A 229 -27.04 47.85 13.01
CA ASN A 229 -26.23 48.53 11.98
C ASN A 229 -24.71 48.41 12.15
N ASP A 230 -23.92 48.42 11.07
CA ASP A 230 -23.49 49.65 10.37
C ASP A 230 -22.60 49.40 9.13
N ASN A 231 -22.92 50.15 8.07
CA ASN A 231 -22.14 50.68 6.94
C ASN A 231 -20.74 50.13 6.55
N GLY A 232 -20.57 49.90 5.23
CA GLY A 232 -19.45 50.52 4.49
C GLY A 232 -18.59 49.66 3.56
N THR A 233 -18.78 49.87 2.24
CA THR A 233 -17.76 49.94 1.16
C THR A 233 -17.09 48.67 0.56
N ASN A 234 -17.46 48.44 -0.72
CA ASN A 234 -16.63 48.31 -1.94
C ASN A 234 -15.71 47.09 -2.22
N GLY A 235 -15.96 46.51 -3.42
CA GLY A 235 -14.99 45.87 -4.33
C GLY A 235 -14.76 44.37 -4.08
N GLU A 236 -14.83 43.44 -5.03
CA GLU A 236 -14.93 43.45 -6.49
C GLU A 236 -15.65 42.18 -6.94
N ALA A 237 -16.41 42.29 -8.03
CA ALA A 237 -16.98 41.17 -8.76
C ALA A 237 -15.99 40.65 -9.79
N VAL A 238 -15.86 39.32 -9.92
CA VAL A 238 -15.64 38.69 -11.23
C VAL A 238 -16.54 37.47 -11.36
N VAL A 239 -17.45 37.62 -12.33
CA VAL A 239 -18.43 36.69 -12.89
C VAL A 239 -17.72 35.65 -13.76
N TYR A 240 -18.19 34.40 -13.75
CA TYR A 240 -18.53 33.69 -15.01
C TYR A 240 -19.63 32.64 -14.80
N ASN A 241 -20.83 33.12 -15.14
CA ASN A 241 -22.03 32.49 -15.68
C ASN A 241 -22.16 30.94 -15.75
N GLN A 242 -23.27 30.51 -15.13
CA GLN A 242 -24.18 29.48 -15.63
C GLN A 242 -24.52 29.67 -17.12
N CYS A 243 -24.58 28.56 -17.85
CA CYS A 243 -25.54 28.39 -18.93
C CYS A 243 -26.35 27.14 -18.64
N ASN A 244 -27.66 27.38 -18.46
CA ASN A 244 -28.67 26.38 -18.16
C ASN A 244 -29.43 26.00 -19.43
N ASN A 245 -30.04 24.81 -19.38
CA ASN A 245 -31.11 24.24 -20.21
C ASN A 245 -30.75 23.55 -21.54
N GLN A 246 -31.02 22.24 -21.58
CA GLN A 246 -32.29 21.75 -22.13
C GLN A 246 -32.67 20.36 -21.55
N HIS A 247 -33.86 20.30 -20.95
CA HIS A 247 -34.63 19.07 -20.70
C HIS A 247 -35.02 18.39 -22.03
N GLN A 248 -34.91 17.05 -22.10
CA GLN A 248 -36.02 16.12 -22.37
C GLN A 248 -35.55 14.65 -22.55
N HIS A 249 -36.22 13.75 -21.81
CA HIS A 249 -36.41 12.31 -22.02
C HIS A 249 -35.23 11.32 -21.95
N SER A 250 -35.07 10.62 -20.80
CA SER A 250 -35.17 9.14 -20.68
C SER A 250 -34.86 8.65 -19.25
N ASP A 251 -35.86 8.13 -18.54
CA ASP A 251 -35.82 7.60 -17.16
C ASP A 251 -35.04 6.27 -17.01
N THR A 252 -33.82 6.16 -17.56
CA THR A 252 -32.96 4.95 -17.42
C THR A 252 -31.50 5.25 -17.08
N THR A 253 -31.12 6.52 -16.96
CA THR A 253 -29.74 6.94 -16.66
C THR A 253 -29.42 7.07 -15.17
N ASP A 254 -30.42 7.28 -14.31
CA ASP A 254 -30.17 7.55 -12.89
C ASP A 254 -29.89 6.29 -12.07
N ASN A 255 -30.53 5.16 -12.38
CA ASN A 255 -30.23 3.87 -11.75
C ASN A 255 -28.82 3.35 -12.08
N ASN A 256 -28.36 3.53 -13.34
CA ASN A 256 -27.03 3.12 -13.75
C ASN A 256 -25.92 3.95 -13.09
N ASN A 257 -26.17 5.25 -12.88
CA ASN A 257 -25.22 6.11 -12.17
C ASN A 257 -25.13 5.74 -10.69
N ASN A 258 -26.24 5.37 -10.05
CA ASN A 258 -26.24 4.97 -8.64
C ASN A 258 -25.54 3.61 -8.42
N SER A 259 -25.80 2.60 -9.25
CA SER A 259 -25.12 1.31 -9.18
C SER A 259 -23.61 1.40 -9.48
N ASN A 260 -23.20 2.22 -10.46
CA ASN A 260 -21.78 2.45 -10.72
C ASN A 260 -21.08 3.17 -9.56
N ASN A 261 -21.75 4.12 -8.90
CA ASN A 261 -21.23 4.80 -7.72
C ASN A 261 -21.11 3.84 -6.52
N LYS A 262 -22.09 2.95 -6.30
CA LYS A 262 -22.04 1.92 -5.25
C LYS A 262 -20.89 0.93 -5.50
N CYS A 263 -20.72 0.49 -6.75
CA CYS A 263 -19.62 -0.36 -7.17
C CYS A 263 -18.25 0.26 -6.87
N ASN A 264 -18.05 1.52 -7.24
CA ASN A 264 -16.78 2.21 -6.99
C ASN A 264 -16.50 2.36 -5.49
N LYS A 265 -17.52 2.70 -4.68
CA LYS A 265 -17.38 2.77 -3.21
C LYS A 265 -16.93 1.43 -2.59
N LEU A 266 -17.44 0.29 -3.08
CA LEU A 266 -17.05 -1.03 -2.61
C LEU A 266 -15.61 -1.37 -3.00
N VAL A 267 -15.23 -1.12 -4.26
CA VAL A 267 -13.85 -1.31 -4.75
C VAL A 267 -12.88 -0.44 -3.95
N ASP A 268 -13.23 0.81 -3.68
CA ASP A 268 -12.41 1.71 -2.85
C ASP A 268 -12.26 1.19 -1.41
N ARG A 269 -13.31 0.56 -0.86
CA ARG A 269 -13.25 -0.07 0.47
C ARG A 269 -12.30 -1.26 0.46
N VAL A 270 -12.40 -2.15 -0.52
CA VAL A 270 -11.47 -3.29 -0.67
C VAL A 270 -10.04 -2.79 -0.84
N ASN A 271 -9.82 -1.74 -1.63
CA ASN A 271 -8.50 -1.14 -1.82
C ASN A 271 -7.88 -0.72 -0.49
N ARG A 272 -8.59 0.10 0.30
CA ARG A 272 -8.07 0.58 1.59
C ARG A 272 -7.74 -0.56 2.55
N HIS A 273 -8.60 -1.58 2.64
CA HIS A 273 -8.32 -2.74 3.50
C HIS A 273 -7.11 -3.52 2.99
N THR A 274 -6.99 -3.70 1.69
CA THR A 274 -5.86 -4.41 1.08
C THR A 274 -4.55 -3.66 1.31
N GLN A 275 -4.53 -2.34 1.17
CA GLN A 275 -3.36 -1.50 1.45
C GLN A 275 -2.89 -1.64 2.89
N THR A 276 -3.80 -1.55 3.87
CA THR A 276 -3.45 -1.76 5.29
C THR A 276 -2.90 -3.17 5.53
N LEU A 277 -3.49 -4.20 4.90
CA LEU A 277 -2.98 -5.57 5.00
C LEU A 277 -1.58 -5.72 4.40
N LEU A 278 -1.32 -5.08 3.26
CA LEU A 278 0.00 -5.07 2.62
C LEU A 278 1.05 -4.41 3.52
N GLU A 279 0.73 -3.28 4.14
CA GLU A 279 1.61 -2.63 5.10
C GLU A 279 1.94 -3.55 6.27
N LEU A 280 0.94 -4.24 6.83
CA LEU A 280 1.13 -5.23 7.89
C LEU A 280 2.04 -6.40 7.43
N CYS A 281 1.85 -6.90 6.20
CA CYS A 281 2.69 -7.95 5.64
C CYS A 281 4.15 -7.51 5.50
N LEU A 282 4.38 -6.26 5.07
CA LEU A 282 5.71 -5.70 4.93
C LEU A 282 6.39 -5.46 6.29
N MET A 283 5.61 -5.12 7.33
CA MET A 283 6.12 -4.96 8.70
C MET A 283 6.60 -6.27 9.32
N ASP A 284 6.00 -7.40 8.92
CA ASP A 284 6.38 -8.73 9.40
C ASP A 284 7.56 -9.32 8.60
N SER A 285 8.52 -9.93 9.31
CA SER A 285 9.75 -10.46 8.68
C SER A 285 9.54 -11.79 7.93
N GLN A 286 8.48 -12.55 8.24
CA GLN A 286 8.18 -13.78 7.52
C GLN A 286 7.36 -13.47 6.27
N LEU A 287 6.32 -12.65 6.40
CA LEU A 287 5.45 -12.29 5.28
C LEU A 287 6.18 -11.45 4.21
N SER A 288 7.11 -10.58 4.61
CA SER A 288 7.88 -9.76 3.65
C SER A 288 8.80 -10.54 2.71
N GLN A 289 9.03 -11.84 2.93
CA GLN A 289 9.85 -12.67 2.05
C GLN A 289 9.10 -13.18 0.82
N TYR A 290 7.77 -13.21 0.87
CA TYR A 290 6.96 -13.62 -0.27
C TYR A 290 6.98 -12.56 -1.39
N SER A 291 6.77 -13.02 -2.62
CA SER A 291 6.71 -12.17 -3.81
C SER A 291 5.58 -11.13 -3.70
N SER A 292 5.80 -9.97 -4.30
CA SER A 292 4.86 -8.84 -4.26
C SER A 292 3.52 -9.18 -4.91
N SER A 293 3.51 -9.99 -5.97
CA SER A 293 2.28 -10.48 -6.60
C SER A 293 1.45 -11.34 -5.65
N ILE A 294 2.08 -12.30 -4.96
CA ILE A 294 1.42 -13.18 -3.99
C ILE A 294 0.86 -12.35 -2.84
N LEU A 295 1.66 -11.43 -2.27
CA LEU A 295 1.22 -10.55 -1.20
C LEU A 295 -0.01 -9.73 -1.62
N ALA A 296 0.01 -9.12 -2.80
CA ALA A 296 -1.13 -8.35 -3.31
C ALA A 296 -2.40 -9.18 -3.48
N MET A 297 -2.28 -10.35 -4.12
CA MET A 297 -3.43 -11.23 -4.37
C MET A 297 -3.97 -11.84 -3.07
N SER A 298 -3.11 -12.33 -2.18
CA SER A 298 -3.51 -12.91 -0.88
C SER A 298 -4.09 -11.86 0.06
N SER A 299 -3.49 -10.67 0.16
CA SER A 299 -4.06 -9.56 0.97
C SER A 299 -5.42 -9.13 0.44
N MET A 300 -5.62 -9.08 -0.89
CA MET A 300 -6.91 -8.75 -1.47
C MET A 300 -7.96 -9.82 -1.17
N ALA A 301 -7.59 -11.11 -1.23
CA ALA A 301 -8.48 -12.21 -0.86
C ALA A 301 -8.93 -12.11 0.61
N VAL A 302 -7.99 -11.83 1.52
CA VAL A 302 -8.28 -11.64 2.96
C VAL A 302 -9.16 -10.41 3.19
N ALA A 303 -8.93 -9.31 2.46
CA ALA A 303 -9.78 -8.12 2.55
C ALA A 303 -11.22 -8.40 2.11
N ILE A 304 -11.42 -9.11 0.98
CA ILE A 304 -12.75 -9.51 0.50
C ILE A 304 -13.43 -10.45 1.50
N ASN A 305 -12.70 -11.45 2.02
CA ASN A 305 -13.23 -12.38 3.01
C ASN A 305 -13.66 -11.66 4.30
N GLY A 306 -12.80 -10.79 4.82
CA GLY A 306 -13.08 -9.99 6.01
C GLY A 306 -14.30 -9.09 5.84
N LEU A 307 -14.43 -8.41 4.70
CA LEU A 307 -15.58 -7.57 4.38
C LEU A 307 -16.87 -8.40 4.21
N SER A 308 -16.80 -9.57 3.58
CA SER A 308 -17.95 -10.47 3.43
C SER A 308 -18.50 -10.94 4.78
N LYS A 309 -17.62 -11.19 5.77
CA LYS A 309 -18.03 -11.53 7.14
C LYS A 309 -18.79 -10.40 7.84
N THR A 310 -18.47 -9.14 7.52
CA THR A 310 -19.17 -7.98 8.10
C THR A 310 -20.55 -7.72 7.48
N THR A 311 -20.77 -8.12 6.22
CA THR A 311 -21.98 -7.78 5.46
C THR A 311 -23.16 -8.75 5.64
N LYS A 312 -23.11 -9.70 6.59
CA LYS A 312 -24.08 -10.81 6.74
C LYS A 312 -24.30 -11.61 5.44
N SER A 313 -23.41 -11.46 4.45
CA SER A 313 -23.35 -12.33 3.30
C SER A 313 -22.84 -13.70 3.76
N ALA A 314 -23.14 -14.76 3.02
CA ALA A 314 -22.72 -16.12 3.36
C ALA A 314 -21.22 -16.15 3.72
N CYS A 315 -20.84 -16.90 4.75
CA CYS A 315 -19.43 -17.12 5.09
C CYS A 315 -18.76 -17.82 3.89
N LEU A 316 -17.93 -17.09 3.15
CA LEU A 316 -17.20 -17.62 2.02
C LEU A 316 -15.96 -18.37 2.50
N VAL A 317 -15.58 -19.42 1.79
CA VAL A 317 -14.29 -20.08 2.03
C VAL A 317 -13.21 -19.21 1.39
N LEU A 318 -12.18 -18.85 2.17
CA LEU A 318 -11.06 -18.03 1.69
C LEU A 318 -10.40 -18.63 0.44
N GLU A 319 -10.31 -19.96 0.39
CA GLU A 319 -9.81 -20.73 -0.76
C GLU A 319 -10.58 -20.40 -2.05
N ASP A 320 -11.92 -20.31 -2.01
CA ASP A 320 -12.72 -20.00 -3.19
C ASP A 320 -12.43 -18.60 -3.75
N ILE A 321 -12.21 -17.63 -2.85
CA ILE A 321 -11.86 -16.25 -3.23
C ILE A 321 -10.47 -16.23 -3.88
N VAL A 322 -9.51 -16.93 -3.27
CA VAL A 322 -8.15 -17.07 -3.80
C VAL A 322 -8.16 -17.71 -5.18
N VAL A 323 -8.91 -18.80 -5.37
CA VAL A 323 -9.05 -19.47 -6.67
C VAL A 323 -9.64 -18.54 -7.72
N GLN A 324 -10.69 -17.79 -7.40
CA GLN A 324 -11.28 -16.84 -8.37
C GLN A 324 -10.33 -15.69 -8.75
N ILE A 325 -9.56 -15.17 -7.79
CA ILE A 325 -8.53 -14.15 -8.07
C ILE A 325 -7.45 -14.77 -8.97
N TYR A 326 -6.98 -15.97 -8.64
CA TYR A 326 -5.97 -16.69 -9.40
C TYR A 326 -6.42 -17.02 -10.85
N GLU A 327 -7.65 -17.48 -11.04
CA GLU A 327 -8.20 -17.74 -12.37
C GLU A 327 -8.27 -16.46 -13.21
N SER A 328 -8.55 -15.32 -12.57
CA SER A 328 -8.57 -14.01 -13.24
C SER A 328 -7.18 -13.50 -13.64
N THR A 329 -6.11 -14.03 -13.04
CA THR A 329 -4.73 -13.60 -13.30
C THR A 329 -3.95 -14.49 -14.27
N SER A 330 -4.56 -15.57 -14.79
CA SER A 330 -4.06 -16.47 -15.86
C SER A 330 -2.53 -16.52 -15.99
N LYS A 331 -1.90 -17.52 -15.33
CA LYS A 331 -0.46 -17.91 -15.32
C LYS A 331 0.30 -17.69 -13.99
N VAL A 332 -0.27 -18.06 -12.85
CA VAL A 332 0.53 -18.15 -11.60
C VAL A 332 0.82 -19.63 -11.37
N ASN A 333 2.06 -20.09 -11.19
CA ASN A 333 2.34 -21.51 -10.91
C ASN A 333 2.32 -21.84 -9.41
N GLU A 334 1.68 -21.00 -8.60
CA GLU A 334 1.85 -20.96 -7.14
C GLU A 334 0.52 -20.76 -6.39
N LEU A 335 -0.55 -21.40 -6.84
CA LEU A 335 -1.87 -21.32 -6.17
C LEU A 335 -1.80 -21.79 -4.72
N GLU A 336 -1.11 -22.89 -4.45
CA GLU A 336 -0.96 -23.47 -3.10
C GLU A 336 -0.26 -22.49 -2.15
N LEU A 337 0.83 -21.87 -2.61
CA LEU A 337 1.54 -20.85 -1.86
C LEU A 337 0.66 -19.61 -1.58
N MET A 338 -0.14 -19.18 -2.57
CA MET A 338 -1.05 -18.05 -2.38
C MET A 338 -2.12 -18.33 -1.31
N ILE A 339 -2.67 -19.55 -1.27
CA ILE A 339 -3.62 -19.99 -0.24
C ILE A 339 -2.96 -19.96 1.14
N ASP A 340 -1.78 -20.57 1.26
CA ASP A 340 -1.03 -20.61 2.53
C ASP A 340 -0.73 -19.21 3.05
N VAL A 341 -0.27 -18.30 2.18
CA VAL A 341 0.00 -16.91 2.54
C VAL A 341 -1.28 -16.18 2.97
N ALA A 342 -2.41 -16.40 2.27
CA ALA A 342 -3.68 -15.79 2.66
C ALA A 342 -4.12 -16.23 4.07
N PHE A 343 -3.99 -17.52 4.41
CA PHE A 343 -4.27 -18.01 5.76
C PHE A 343 -3.28 -17.48 6.81
N GLN A 344 -1.99 -17.35 6.46
CA GLN A 344 -0.99 -16.74 7.35
C GLN A 344 -1.35 -15.29 7.67
N ILE A 345 -1.75 -14.51 6.68
CA ILE A 345 -2.19 -13.12 6.85
C ILE A 345 -3.45 -13.05 7.72
N GLU A 346 -4.47 -13.87 7.45
CA GLU A 346 -5.70 -13.88 8.24
C GLU A 346 -5.42 -14.21 9.71
N LYS A 347 -4.59 -15.23 9.98
CA LYS A 347 -4.18 -15.59 11.35
C LYS A 347 -3.38 -14.48 12.02
N TYR A 348 -2.49 -13.82 11.29
CA TYR A 348 -1.69 -12.69 11.79
C TYR A 348 -2.60 -11.54 12.23
N VAL A 349 -3.54 -11.13 11.38
CA VAL A 349 -4.52 -10.08 11.68
C VAL A 349 -5.38 -10.45 12.89
N GLN A 350 -5.87 -11.69 12.97
CA GLN A 350 -6.62 -12.16 14.13
C GLN A 350 -5.78 -12.04 15.41
N THR A 351 -4.52 -12.44 15.38
CA THR A 351 -3.62 -12.35 16.54
C THR A 351 -3.45 -10.91 17.02
N LEU A 352 -3.28 -9.97 16.08
CA LEU A 352 -3.17 -8.54 16.39
C LEU A 352 -4.47 -7.97 16.99
N LEU A 353 -5.64 -8.38 16.46
CA LEU A 353 -6.94 -7.94 16.98
C LEU A 353 -7.19 -8.44 18.40
N HIS A 354 -6.77 -9.65 18.74
CA HIS A 354 -6.88 -10.16 20.12
C HIS A 354 -5.95 -9.37 21.05
N ALA A 355 -4.69 -9.14 20.63
CA ALA A 355 -3.72 -8.39 21.42
C ALA A 355 -4.09 -6.90 21.63
N ALA A 356 -4.97 -6.34 20.78
CA ALA A 356 -5.45 -4.96 20.93
C ALA A 356 -6.69 -4.84 21.83
N ASN A 357 -7.41 -5.95 22.07
CA ASN A 357 -8.60 -6.00 22.92
C ASN A 357 -8.29 -6.41 24.37
N ASP A 358 -7.10 -6.96 24.62
CA ASP A 358 -6.53 -7.23 25.94
C ASP A 358 -5.75 -6.00 26.44
#